data_AF-A0A954U4B4-F1
#
_entry.id   AF-A0A954U4B4-F1
#
_cell.length_a   1.000
_cell.length_b   1.000
_cell.length_c   1.000
_cell.angle_alpha   90.00
_cell.angle_beta   90.00
_cell.angle_gamma   90.00
#
_symmetry.space_group_name_H-M   'P 1'
#
loop_
_entity.id
_entity.type
_entity.pdbx_description
1 polymer ?
#
loop_
_entity_poly.entity_id
_entity_poly.type
_entity_poly.pdbx_seq_one_letter_code
_entity_poly.pdbx_strand_id
1 'polypeptide(L)'
;MSNPTGLNRRHFMQHMAGLSALAAPALSLTHSLRVHADELKRNRKAAILLWMGGGPSTIDLWDLKPGQPTGGPFKPVSTSGNVQIC
;
A
#
# COMPACT_ATOMS: atom_id res chain seq x y z
N MET A 1 0.78 24.76 -28.98
CA MET A 1 -0.01 23.84 -28.14
C MET A 1 -0.27 22.57 -28.94
N SER A 2 0.47 21.50 -28.66
CA SER A 2 0.38 20.21 -29.36
C SER A 2 -0.81 19.41 -28.81
N ASN A 3 -1.73 19.06 -29.72
CA ASN A 3 -2.98 18.35 -29.47
C ASN A 3 -2.74 16.91 -28.97
N PRO A 4 -3.43 16.37 -27.93
CA PRO A 4 -3.24 15.00 -27.47
C PRO A 4 -4.09 14.04 -28.31
N THR A 5 -3.65 13.71 -29.52
CA THR A 5 -4.40 12.82 -30.41
C THR A 5 -3.79 11.42 -30.46
N GLY A 6 -4.28 10.54 -29.58
CA GLY A 6 -4.32 9.09 -29.76
C GLY A 6 -3.11 8.26 -29.29
N LEU A 7 -3.35 6.95 -29.10
CA LEU A 7 -2.34 5.92 -28.83
C LEU A 7 -1.37 5.81 -30.01
N ASN A 8 -0.33 6.65 -30.02
CA ASN A 8 0.75 6.52 -30.98
C ASN A 8 1.59 5.27 -30.69
N ARG A 9 2.15 4.64 -31.73
CA ARG A 9 2.97 3.41 -31.60
C ARG A 9 4.05 3.52 -30.51
N ARG A 10 4.72 4.67 -30.42
CA ARG A 10 5.74 4.94 -29.39
C ARG A 10 5.14 4.94 -27.98
N HIS A 11 4.00 5.61 -27.79
CA HIS A 11 3.30 5.65 -26.51
C HIS A 11 2.85 4.24 -26.10
N PHE A 12 2.28 3.46 -27.03
CA PHE A 12 1.92 2.06 -26.79
C PHE A 12 3.13 1.20 -26.38
N MET A 13 4.24 1.29 -27.11
CA MET A 13 5.45 0.50 -26.81
C MET A 13 6.10 0.92 -25.48
N GLN A 14 6.05 2.21 -25.12
CA GLN A 14 6.55 2.69 -23.83
C GLN A 14 5.73 2.12 -22.67
N HIS A 15 4.40 2.11 -22.77
CA HIS A 15 3.53 1.51 -21.76
C HIS A 15 3.66 -0.02 -21.70
N MET A 16 3.72 -0.70 -22.84
CA MET A 16 3.97 -2.14 -22.91
C MET A 16 5.30 -2.53 -22.26
N ALA A 17 6.38 -1.80 -22.58
CA ALA A 17 7.69 -2.03 -21.98
C ALA A 17 7.63 -1.82 -20.46
N GLY A 18 6.99 -0.74 -20.00
CA GLY A 18 6.80 -0.46 -18.59
C GLY A 18 6.00 -1.53 -17.85
N LEU A 19 4.89 -2.00 -18.43
CA LEU A 19 4.08 -3.09 -17.85
C LEU A 19 4.82 -4.43 -17.86
N SER A 20 5.55 -4.74 -18.92
CA SER A 20 6.31 -5.99 -19.04
C SER A 20 7.41 -6.12 -17.98
N ALA A 21 7.99 -5.01 -17.53
CA ALA A 21 8.96 -4.98 -16.44
C ALA A 21 8.36 -5.49 -15.11
N LEU A 22 7.04 -5.35 -14.93
CA LEU A 22 6.32 -5.84 -13.75
C LEU A 22 5.89 -7.32 -13.87
N ALA A 23 5.99 -7.94 -15.06
CA ALA A 23 5.52 -9.30 -15.28
C ALA A 23 6.29 -10.32 -14.43
N ALA A 24 7.63 -10.24 -14.42
CA ALA A 24 8.47 -11.14 -13.63
C ALA A 24 8.22 -11.04 -12.11
N PRO A 25 8.23 -9.85 -11.48
CA PRO A 25 7.93 -9.76 -10.05
C PRO A 25 6.48 -10.15 -9.73
N ALA A 26 5.50 -9.84 -10.59
CA ALA A 26 4.12 -10.27 -10.39
C ALA A 26 3.96 -11.80 -10.44
N LEU A 27 4.64 -12.46 -11.39
CA LEU A 27 4.65 -13.92 -11.47
C LEU A 27 5.35 -14.56 -10.26
N SER A 28 6.47 -13.98 -9.81
CA SER A 28 7.17 -14.46 -8.60
C SER A 28 6.29 -14.35 -7.35
N LEU A 29 5.63 -13.21 -7.15
CA LEU A 29 4.71 -13.00 -6.03
C LEU A 29 3.54 -13.99 -6.08
N THR A 30 2.87 -14.10 -7.23
CA THR A 30 1.72 -15.01 -7.38
C THR A 30 2.11 -16.48 -7.22
N HIS A 31 3.31 -16.86 -7.67
CA HIS A 31 3.86 -18.19 -7.43
C HIS A 31 4.10 -18.45 -5.94
N SER A 32 4.75 -17.52 -5.23
CA SER A 32 4.99 -17.62 -3.79
C SER A 32 3.67 -17.77 -3.01
N LEU A 33 2.68 -16.94 -3.31
CA LEU A 33 1.36 -17.02 -2.67
C LEU A 33 0.68 -18.37 -2.90
N ARG A 34 0.81 -18.96 -4.10
CA ARG A 34 0.26 -20.29 -4.40
C ARG A 34 0.98 -21.40 -3.64
N VAL A 35 2.31 -21.38 -3.63
CA VAL A 35 3.13 -22.38 -2.92
C VAL A 35 2.84 -22.38 -1.43
N HIS A 36 2.65 -21.19 -0.82
CA HIS A 36 2.41 -21.05 0.61
C HIS A 36 0.92 -20.99 0.99
N ALA A 37 -0.02 -21.24 0.06
CA ALA A 37 -1.45 -21.03 0.29
C ALA A 37 -1.98 -21.86 1.48
N ASP A 38 -1.59 -23.14 1.58
CA ASP A 38 -2.06 -24.01 2.66
C ASP A 38 -1.42 -23.68 4.01
N GLU A 39 -0.15 -23.26 4.01
CA GLU A 39 0.52 -22.76 5.20
C GLU A 39 -0.13 -21.48 5.73
N LEU A 40 -0.45 -20.52 4.85
CA LEU A 40 -1.14 -19.29 5.21
C LEU A 40 -2.53 -19.58 5.81
N LYS A 41 -3.28 -20.51 5.22
CA LYS A 41 -4.58 -20.97 5.76
C LYS A 41 -4.43 -21.63 7.12
N ARG A 42 -3.47 -22.56 7.29
CA ARG A 42 -3.18 -23.23 8.57
C ARG A 42 -2.83 -22.23 9.65
N ASN A 43 -2.05 -21.21 9.31
CA ASN A 43 -1.62 -20.13 10.22
C ASN A 43 -2.70 -19.04 10.40
N ARG A 44 -3.90 -19.22 9.82
CA ARG A 44 -5.02 -18.26 9.87
C ARG A 44 -4.61 -16.83 9.47
N LYS A 45 -3.74 -16.69 8.47
CA LYS A 45 -3.34 -15.38 7.95
C LYS A 45 -4.43 -14.83 7.04
N ALA A 46 -4.81 -13.57 7.27
CA ALA A 46 -5.76 -12.83 6.45
C ALA A 46 -5.24 -11.40 6.24
N ALA A 47 -5.51 -10.82 5.08
CA ALA A 47 -5.25 -9.42 4.77
C ALA A 47 -6.60 -8.71 4.58
N ILE A 48 -6.82 -7.64 5.33
CA ILE A 48 -8.03 -6.81 5.22
C ILE A 48 -7.63 -5.56 4.43
N LEU A 49 -8.19 -5.39 3.23
CA LEU A 49 -8.02 -4.17 2.45
C LEU A 49 -9.13 -3.19 2.82
N LEU A 50 -8.77 -2.10 3.48
CA LEU A 50 -9.68 -1.00 3.77
C LEU A 50 -9.49 0.10 2.72
N TRP A 51 -10.50 0.32 1.89
CA TRP A 51 -10.49 1.40 0.90
C TRP A 51 -11.16 2.65 1.49
N MET A 52 -10.37 3.70 1.73
CA MET A 52 -10.86 4.96 2.29
C MET A 52 -10.69 6.08 1.26
N GLY A 53 -11.79 6.46 0.60
CA GLY A 53 -11.80 7.60 -0.32
C GLY A 53 -11.48 8.89 0.45
N GLY A 54 -10.28 9.44 0.26
CA GLY A 54 -9.79 10.61 1.01
C GLY A 54 -8.92 10.29 2.23
N GLY A 55 -8.67 9.00 2.51
CA GLY A 55 -7.86 8.54 3.64
C GLY A 55 -8.61 8.53 4.98
N PRO A 56 -8.03 7.91 6.01
CA PRO A 56 -8.56 7.98 7.37
C PRO A 56 -8.50 9.41 7.89
N SER A 57 -9.52 9.80 8.67
CA SER A 57 -9.39 11.02 9.46
C SER A 57 -8.25 10.84 10.46
N THR A 58 -7.52 11.91 10.79
CA THR A 58 -6.42 11.81 11.77
C THR A 58 -6.92 11.32 13.12
N ILE A 59 -8.17 11.61 13.51
CA ILE A 59 -8.74 11.13 14.77
C ILE A 59 -8.96 9.62 14.79
N ASP A 60 -9.12 9.00 13.62
CA ASP A 60 -9.28 7.54 13.47
C ASP A 60 -7.93 6.82 13.40
N LEU A 61 -6.82 7.57 13.33
CA LEU A 61 -5.47 7.02 13.18
C LEU A 61 -4.69 7.18 14.48
N TRP A 62 -3.87 6.18 14.82
CA TRP A 62 -2.93 6.25 15.95
C TRP A 62 -1.69 7.13 15.65
N ASP A 63 -1.83 8.16 14.81
CA ASP A 63 -0.75 9.09 14.46
C ASP A 63 -0.79 10.34 15.35
N LEU A 64 0.19 10.41 16.25
CA LEU A 64 0.26 11.41 17.31
C LEU A 64 0.96 12.70 16.88
N LYS A 65 1.54 12.74 15.67
CA LYS A 65 2.36 13.83 15.15
C LYS A 65 3.22 14.53 16.23
N PRO A 66 4.14 13.80 16.90
CA PRO A 66 4.89 14.35 18.03
C PRO A 66 5.64 15.63 17.64
N GLY A 67 5.52 16.67 18.46
CA GLY A 67 6.16 17.97 18.22
C GLY A 67 5.48 18.86 17.18
N GLN A 68 4.37 18.41 16.57
CA GLN A 68 3.57 19.26 15.68
C GLN A 68 2.49 20.02 16.45
N PRO A 69 2.20 21.29 16.06
CA PRO A 69 1.11 22.06 16.64
C PRO A 69 -0.27 21.38 16.52
N THR A 70 -0.43 20.49 15.54
CA THR A 70 -1.67 19.76 15.24
C THR A 70 -1.77 18.38 15.90
N GLY A 71 -0.81 18.00 16.76
CA GLY A 71 -0.75 16.68 17.40
C GLY A 71 -1.77 16.42 18.52
N GLY A 72 -2.54 17.44 18.92
CA GLY A 72 -3.49 17.33 20.02
C GLY A 72 -2.82 17.29 21.40
N PRO A 73 -3.59 17.06 22.48
CA PRO A 73 -3.12 17.20 23.86
C PRO A 73 -2.40 15.96 24.41
N PHE A 74 -2.50 14.82 23.73
CA PHE A 74 -2.03 13.53 24.23
C PHE A 74 -0.56 13.27 23.88
N LYS A 75 0.12 12.48 24.71
CA LYS A 75 1.54 12.14 24.56
C LYS A 75 1.69 10.66 24.20
N PRO A 76 2.67 10.31 23.34
CA PRO A 76 2.93 8.91 23.01
C PRO A 76 3.29 8.06 24.25
N VAL A 77 2.65 6.89 24.34
CA VAL A 77 2.91 5.83 25.32
C VAL A 77 3.32 4.56 24.57
N SER A 78 4.31 3.85 25.10
CA SER A 78 4.80 2.62 24.48
C SER A 78 3.84 1.45 24.70
N THR A 79 3.58 0.66 23.66
CA THR A 79 2.85 -0.61 23.78
C THR A 79 3.80 -1.78 23.99
N SER A 80 3.26 -2.99 24.21
CA SER A 80 4.07 -4.23 24.23
C SER A 80 4.64 -4.59 22.85
N GLY A 81 4.13 -4.00 21.77
CA GLY A 81 4.69 -4.08 20.43
C GLY A 81 5.61 -2.90 20.11
N ASN A 82 6.16 -2.89 18.90
CA ASN A 82 7.03 -1.80 18.42
C ASN A 82 6.23 -0.58 17.91
N VAL A 83 5.13 -0.22 18.57
CA VAL A 83 4.23 0.87 18.20
C VAL A 83 3.88 1.70 19.44
N GLN A 84 3.75 3.01 19.28
CA GLN A 84 3.30 3.93 20.33
C GLN A 84 1.84 4.35 20.08
N ILE A 85 1.07 4.54 21.16
CA ILE A 85 -0.33 4.99 21.15
C ILE A 85 -0.51 6.20 22.09
N CYS A 86 -1.68 6.84 22.08
CA CYS A 86 -2.06 7.82 23.10
C CYS A 86 -2.97 7.19 24.16
#